data_AF-A0A6A4DNS2-F1
#
_entry.id   AF-A0A6A4DNS2-F1
#
_cell.length_a   1.000
_cell.length_b   1.000
_cell.length_c   1.000
_cell.angle_alpha   90.00
_cell.angle_beta   90.00
_cell.angle_gamma   90.00
#
_symmetry.space_group_name_H-M   'P 1'
#
loop_
_entity.id
_entity.type
_entity.pdbx_description
1 polymer ?
#
loop_
_entity_poly.entity_id
_entity_poly.type
_entity_poly.pdbx_seq_one_letter_code
_entity_poly.pdbx_strand_id
1 'polypeptide(L)'
;MNRSSLQALCNRTGFRAFFSYFERNWNTCKEMWVLFERKHLAHFEVHTNNHLENWFGHFKNIVKPSMTMRDCIAAIIGCDKRTENDYLYRCNRVGQSVNRNYDSEMMQGAPVH
;
A
#
# COMPACT_ATOMS: atom_id res chain seq x y z
N MET A 1 4.78 -19.88 -11.79
CA MET A 1 5.70 -20.81 -12.50
C MET A 1 6.35 -21.73 -11.47
N ASN A 2 6.33 -23.07 -11.63
CA ASN A 2 6.91 -23.99 -10.65
C ASN A 2 8.34 -24.44 -11.05
N ARG A 3 9.12 -25.00 -10.10
CA ARG A 3 10.53 -25.40 -10.30
C ARG A 3 10.74 -26.28 -11.54
N SER A 4 9.87 -27.28 -11.73
CA SER A 4 9.95 -28.23 -12.85
C SER A 4 9.70 -27.54 -14.20
N SER A 5 8.75 -26.61 -14.25
CA SER A 5 8.49 -25.80 -15.44
C SER A 5 9.66 -24.86 -15.76
N LEU A 6 10.31 -24.28 -14.74
CA LEU A 6 11.50 -23.42 -14.92
C LEU A 6 12.70 -24.24 -15.43
N GLN A 7 12.93 -25.42 -14.87
CA GLN A 7 13.99 -26.31 -15.34
C GLN A 7 13.80 -26.71 -16.80
N ALA A 8 12.57 -27.08 -17.18
CA ALA A 8 12.24 -27.43 -18.56
C ALA A 8 12.45 -26.24 -19.51
N LEU A 9 12.07 -25.03 -19.11
CA LEU A 9 12.30 -23.81 -19.90
C LEU A 9 13.79 -23.54 -20.08
N CYS A 10 14.57 -23.54 -19.00
CA CYS A 10 16.02 -23.30 -19.06
C CYS A 10 16.76 -24.35 -19.89
N ASN A 11 16.28 -25.61 -19.87
CA ASN A 11 16.79 -26.66 -20.75
C ASN A 11 16.51 -26.37 -22.23
N ARG A 12 15.32 -25.87 -22.57
CA ARG A 12 14.92 -25.56 -23.95
C ARG A 12 15.57 -24.30 -24.51
N THR A 13 15.88 -23.34 -23.65
CA THR A 13 16.39 -22.01 -24.02
C THR A 13 17.92 -21.89 -23.89
N GLY A 14 18.61 -22.97 -23.50
CA GLY A 14 20.07 -22.98 -23.35
C GLY A 14 20.60 -22.42 -22.01
N PHE A 15 19.72 -21.96 -21.12
CA PHE A 15 20.08 -21.37 -19.82
C PHE A 15 20.30 -22.41 -18.70
N ARG A 16 20.91 -23.56 -19.02
CA ARG A 16 21.16 -24.64 -18.04
C ARG A 16 22.08 -24.21 -16.90
N ALA A 17 23.15 -23.49 -17.22
CA ALA A 17 24.10 -22.97 -16.24
C ALA A 17 23.45 -21.99 -15.25
N PHE A 18 22.53 -21.15 -15.77
CA PHE A 18 21.71 -20.27 -14.93
C PHE A 18 20.84 -21.08 -13.96
N PHE A 19 20.16 -22.12 -14.45
CA PHE A 19 19.32 -22.96 -13.57
C PHE A 19 20.15 -23.67 -12.48
N SER A 20 21.32 -24.22 -12.81
CA SER A 20 22.21 -24.84 -11.81
C SER A 20 22.73 -23.84 -10.78
N TYR A 21 23.10 -22.63 -11.22
CA TYR A 21 23.50 -21.56 -10.29
C TYR A 21 22.32 -21.14 -9.40
N PHE A 22 21.16 -20.94 -10.00
CA PHE A 22 19.92 -20.55 -9.32
C PHE A 22 19.50 -21.58 -8.27
N GLU A 23 19.57 -22.87 -8.60
CA GLU A 23 19.22 -23.96 -7.69
C GLU A 23 20.21 -24.06 -6.51
N ARG A 24 21.52 -23.96 -6.79
CA ARG A 24 22.56 -24.01 -5.75
C ARG A 24 22.46 -22.84 -4.77
N ASN A 25 22.06 -21.67 -5.26
CA ASN A 25 22.01 -20.43 -4.46
C ASN A 25 20.58 -20.03 -4.09
N TRP A 26 19.58 -20.89 -4.31
CA TRP A 26 18.16 -20.56 -4.11
C TRP A 26 17.89 -19.96 -2.72
N ASN A 27 18.38 -20.62 -1.69
CA ASN A 27 18.21 -20.19 -0.29
C ASN A 27 19.01 -18.92 0.02
N THR A 28 20.21 -18.78 -0.52
CA THR A 28 21.10 -17.64 -0.28
C THR A 28 20.63 -16.38 -0.99
N CYS A 29 19.95 -16.52 -2.14
CA CYS A 29 19.42 -15.42 -2.92
C CYS A 29 17.98 -15.01 -2.53
N LYS A 30 17.38 -15.63 -1.49
CA LYS A 30 16.03 -15.31 -1.01
C LYS A 30 15.82 -13.81 -0.81
N GLU A 31 16.79 -13.09 -0.26
CA GLU A 31 16.69 -11.66 -0.03
C GLU A 31 16.62 -10.86 -1.33
N MET A 32 17.40 -11.22 -2.35
CA MET A 32 17.30 -10.61 -3.69
C MET A 32 15.93 -10.85 -4.31
N TRP A 33 15.37 -12.05 -4.19
CA TRP A 33 14.04 -12.36 -4.71
C TRP A 33 12.95 -11.60 -3.97
N VAL A 34 13.05 -11.51 -2.64
CA VAL A 34 12.13 -10.71 -1.82
C VAL A 34 12.21 -9.23 -2.21
N LEU A 35 13.41 -8.69 -2.45
CA LEU A 35 13.57 -7.31 -2.91
C LEU A 35 13.02 -7.11 -4.33
N PHE A 36 13.24 -8.06 -5.24
CA PHE A 36 12.70 -8.03 -6.58
C PHE A 36 11.16 -8.06 -6.61
N GLU A 37 10.55 -8.97 -5.83
CA GLU A 37 9.09 -9.06 -5.67
C GLU A 37 8.53 -7.79 -4.99
N ARG A 38 9.23 -7.25 -4.00
CA ARG A 38 8.83 -6.02 -3.29
C ARG A 38 9.01 -4.75 -4.11
N LYS A 39 9.86 -4.75 -5.14
CA LYS A 39 10.10 -3.58 -6.00
C LYS A 39 8.84 -3.12 -6.74
N HIS A 40 7.90 -4.03 -6.99
CA HIS A 40 6.63 -3.74 -7.66
C HIS A 40 5.47 -3.48 -6.70
N LEU A 41 5.66 -3.74 -5.41
CA LEU A 41 4.73 -3.27 -4.40
C LEU A 41 4.95 -1.78 -4.27
N ALA A 42 3.87 -1.00 -4.28
CA ALA A 42 3.94 0.39 -3.87
C ALA A 42 4.61 0.41 -2.49
N HIS A 43 5.87 0.85 -2.42
CA HIS A 43 6.43 1.21 -1.14
C HIS A 43 5.53 2.35 -0.66
N PHE A 44 4.72 2.06 0.34
CA PHE A 44 4.27 3.11 1.22
C PHE A 44 5.53 3.64 1.90
N GLU A 45 6.29 4.50 1.20
CA GLU A 45 7.36 5.34 1.74
C GLU A 45 6.77 6.40 2.69
N VAL A 46 5.74 6.00 3.43
CA VAL A 46 5.02 6.77 4.40
C VAL A 46 4.95 5.83 5.58
N HIS A 47 5.83 6.08 6.54
CA HIS A 47 5.74 5.57 7.88
C HIS A 47 4.29 5.72 8.35
N THR A 48 3.52 4.62 8.31
CA THR A 48 2.16 4.58 8.87
C THR A 48 2.19 5.09 10.31
N ASN A 49 3.30 4.80 11.00
CA ASN A 49 3.62 5.34 12.30
C ASN A 49 3.78 6.87 12.33
N ASN A 50 4.55 7.50 11.44
CA ASN A 50 4.66 8.96 11.42
C ASN A 50 3.31 9.62 11.07
N HIS A 51 2.49 8.97 10.25
CA HIS A 51 1.14 9.48 9.97
C HIS A 51 0.25 9.42 11.21
N LEU A 52 0.27 8.31 11.94
CA LEU A 52 -0.45 8.14 13.20
C LEU A 52 0.08 9.09 14.29
N GLU A 53 1.39 9.21 14.43
CA GLU A 53 2.04 10.11 15.39
C GLU A 53 1.71 11.57 15.10
N ASN A 54 1.70 11.97 13.83
CA ASN A 54 1.29 13.30 13.42
C ASN A 54 -0.20 13.56 13.75
N TRP A 55 -1.06 12.56 13.50
CA TRP A 55 -2.48 12.66 13.85
C TRP A 55 -2.67 12.76 15.37
N PHE A 56 -1.96 11.95 16.17
CA PHE A 56 -1.98 12.04 17.63
C PHE A 56 -1.42 13.38 18.16
N GLY A 57 -0.41 13.94 17.50
CA GLY A 57 0.12 15.26 17.83
C GLY A 57 -0.92 16.36 17.63
N HIS A 58 -1.61 16.36 16.48
CA HIS A 58 -2.70 17.28 16.22
C HIS A 58 -3.87 17.08 17.20
N PHE A 59 -4.22 15.83 17.50
CA PHE A 59 -5.28 15.46 18.42
C PHE A 59 -5.06 16.00 19.84
N LYS A 60 -3.84 15.89 20.36
CA LYS A 60 -3.46 16.42 21.69
C LYS A 60 -3.61 17.94 21.80
N ASN A 61 -3.49 18.67 20.68
CA ASN A 61 -3.69 20.12 20.67
C ASN A 61 -5.17 20.51 20.75
N ILE A 62 -6.08 19.63 20.34
CA ILE A 62 -7.53 19.87 20.28
C ILE A 62 -8.20 19.48 21.60
N VAL A 63 -7.80 18.34 22.19
CA VAL A 63 -8.39 17.82 23.42
C VAL A 63 -7.61 18.32 24.63
N LYS A 64 -8.23 19.17 25.45
CA LYS A 64 -7.64 19.68 26.70
C LYS A 64 -8.14 18.89 27.91
N PRO A 65 -7.31 18.71 28.96
CA PRO A 65 -7.72 18.02 30.19
C PRO A 65 -8.94 18.64 30.89
N SER A 66 -9.22 19.93 30.64
CA SER A 66 -10.34 20.66 31.21
C SER A 66 -11.66 20.46 30.45
N MET A 67 -11.66 19.76 29.32
CA MET A 67 -12.86 19.53 28.50
C MET A 67 -13.70 18.39 29.07
N THR A 68 -15.02 18.51 28.96
CA THR A 68 -15.91 17.40 29.31
C THR A 68 -15.82 16.31 28.24
N MET A 69 -16.16 15.07 28.60
CA MET A 69 -16.18 13.95 27.64
C MET A 69 -17.04 14.24 26.39
N ARG A 70 -18.16 14.96 26.57
CA ARG A 70 -19.02 15.42 25.47
C ARG A 70 -18.26 16.34 24.53
N ASP A 71 -17.55 17.32 25.07
CA ASP A 71 -16.80 18.30 24.28
C ASP A 71 -15.63 17.63 23.54
N CYS A 72 -14.97 16.66 24.18
CA CYS A 72 -13.95 15.84 23.55
C CYS A 72 -14.53 15.09 22.34
N ILE A 73 -15.64 14.36 22.50
CA ILE A 73 -16.27 13.61 21.40
C ILE A 73 -16.72 14.55 20.27
N ALA A 74 -17.31 15.70 20.60
CA ALA A 74 -17.71 16.69 19.61
C ALA A 74 -16.51 17.24 18.82
N ALA A 75 -15.38 17.49 19.49
CA ALA A 75 -14.16 17.95 18.86
C ALA A 75 -13.53 16.90 17.93
N ILE A 76 -13.59 15.61 18.29
CA ILE A 76 -13.12 14.49 17.46
C ILE A 76 -13.95 14.41 16.18
N ILE A 77 -15.27 14.34 16.30
CA ILE A 77 -16.19 14.28 15.15
C ILE A 77 -15.98 15.50 14.24
N GLY A 78 -15.75 16.68 14.82
CA GLY A 78 -15.45 17.89 14.05
C GLY A 78 -14.12 17.83 13.30
N CYS A 79 -13.10 17.14 13.82
CA CYS A 79 -11.82 16.96 13.14
C CYS A 79 -11.89 15.93 12.01
N ASP A 80 -12.60 14.83 12.22
CA ASP A 80 -12.81 13.82 11.18
C ASP A 80 -13.58 14.43 10.00
N LYS A 81 -14.67 15.16 10.28
CA LYS A 81 -15.43 15.88 9.24
C LYS A 81 -14.60 16.91 8.48
N ARG A 82 -13.70 17.63 9.15
CA ARG A 82 -12.78 18.57 8.49
C ARG A 82 -11.82 17.85 7.56
N THR A 83 -11.27 16.73 8.01
CA THR A 83 -10.34 15.91 7.22
C THR A 83 -11.04 15.32 5.99
N GLU A 84 -12.27 14.83 6.16
CA GLU A 84 -13.13 14.35 5.07
C GLU A 84 -13.44 15.47 4.06
N ASN A 85 -13.83 16.65 4.54
CA ASN A 85 -14.11 17.80 3.67
C ASN A 85 -12.86 18.26 2.89
N ASP A 86 -11.68 18.30 3.53
CA ASP A 86 -10.43 18.64 2.85
C ASP A 86 -10.06 17.60 1.80
N TYR A 87 -10.30 16.31 2.08
CA TYR A 87 -10.11 15.23 1.13
C TYR A 87 -11.05 15.38 -0.07
N LEU A 88 -12.35 15.55 0.18
CA LEU A 88 -13.36 15.76 -0.87
C LEU A 88 -13.06 17.00 -1.70
N TYR A 89 -12.66 18.10 -1.06
CA TYR A 89 -12.25 19.32 -1.76
C TYR A 89 -11.05 19.07 -2.68
N ARG A 90 -10.02 18.35 -2.21
CA ARG A 90 -8.86 17.97 -3.03
C ARG A 90 -9.26 17.07 -4.19
N CYS A 91 -10.08 16.04 -3.95
CA CYS A 91 -10.60 15.15 -5.00
C CYS A 91 -11.40 15.92 -6.06
N ASN A 92 -12.28 16.82 -5.64
CA ASN A 92 -13.10 17.63 -6.55
C ASN A 92 -12.26 18.62 -7.37
N ARG A 93 -11.21 19.19 -6.76
CA ARG A 93 -10.31 20.16 -7.42
C ARG A 93 -9.37 19.50 -8.43
N VAL A 94 -8.97 18.25 -8.21
CA VAL A 94 -8.10 17.51 -9.14
C VAL A 94 -8.87 17.06 -10.40
N GLY A 95 -10.20 17.20 -10.43
CA GLY A 95 -11.04 16.72 -11.51
C GLY A 95 -11.16 15.20 -11.40
N GLN A 96 -12.30 14.71 -10.92
CA GLN A 96 -12.55 13.27 -10.91
C GLN A 96 -12.72 12.77 -12.35
N SER A 97 -11.67 12.17 -12.92
CA SER A 97 -11.83 11.31 -14.08
C SER A 97 -12.46 9.99 -13.59
N VAL A 98 -13.79 9.98 -13.44
CA VAL A 98 -14.53 8.74 -13.21
C VAL A 98 -14.58 7.99 -14.53
N ASN A 99 -13.73 6.98 -14.67
CA ASN A 99 -13.81 6.05 -15.78
C ASN A 99 -15.07 5.20 -15.59
N ARG A 100 -16.15 5.50 -16.33
CA ARG A 100 -17.46 4.82 -16.26
C ARG A 100 -17.40 3.30 -16.50
N ASN A 101 -16.28 2.76 -16.95
CA ASN A 101 -16.09 1.33 -17.16
C ASN A 101 -15.55 0.61 -15.90
N TYR A 102 -15.21 1.32 -14.82
CA TYR A 102 -14.64 0.70 -13.60
C TYR A 102 -15.69 0.14 -12.62
N ASP A 103 -16.99 0.42 -12.81
CA ASP A 103 -18.02 0.09 -11.81
C ASP A 103 -18.32 -1.40 -11.67
N SER A 104 -18.03 -2.21 -12.69
CA SER A 104 -18.40 -3.64 -12.67
C SER A 104 -17.28 -4.54 -12.13
N GLU A 105 -16.03 -4.30 -12.50
CA GLU A 105 -14.92 -5.19 -12.13
C GLU A 105 -14.19 -4.79 -10.83
N MET A 106 -14.29 -3.53 -10.38
CA MET A 106 -13.72 -3.12 -9.09
C MET A 106 -14.58 -3.47 -7.87
N MET A 107 -15.79 -4.00 -8.06
CA MET A 107 -16.65 -4.48 -6.96
C MET A 107 -16.31 -5.91 -6.49
N GLN A 108 -15.40 -6.63 -7.16
CA GLN A 108 -15.08 -8.02 -6.78
C GLN A 108 -13.61 -8.33 -6.51
N GLY A 109 -12.77 -7.31 -6.41
CA GLY A 109 -11.40 -7.48 -5.94
C GLY A 109 -10.42 -6.77 -6.84
N ALA A 110 -9.79 -5.73 -6.29
CA ALA A 110 -8.53 -5.20 -6.78
C ALA A 110 -7.50 -6.34 -7.01
N PRO A 111 -6.38 -6.15 -7.74
CA PRO A 111 -5.86 -4.91 -8.34
C PRO A 111 -5.24 -5.11 -9.76
N VAL A 112 -5.40 -4.15 -10.67
CA VAL A 112 -4.55 -4.05 -11.89
C VAL A 112 -4.69 -2.61 -12.43
N HIS A 113 -3.69 -1.78 -12.71
CA HIS A 113 -2.23 -1.79 -12.68
C HIS A 113 -1.75 -0.38 -12.31
#